data_AF-A0A7S1H5E7-F1
#
_entry.id   AF-A0A7S1H5E7-F1
#
_cell.length_a   1.000
_cell.length_b   1.000
_cell.length_c   1.000
_cell.angle_alpha   90.00
_cell.angle_beta   90.00
_cell.angle_gamma   90.00
#
_symmetry.space_group_name_H-M   'P 1'
#
loop_
_entity.id
_entity.type
_entity.pdbx_description
1 polymer ?
#
loop_
_entity_poly.entity_id
_entity_poly.type
_entity_poly.pdbx_seq_one_letter_code
_entity_poly.pdbx_strand_id
1 'polypeptide(L)'
;GIVVWVDATPDLIMERLEKSKGTENRPLLQTENPKQTLEDLLEKRKAKYGQADVTICVDSAETNENQVADMVIRELHDFIDENPPSWKQAKAKAQAEGLDWVQ
;
A
#
# COMPACT_ATOMS: atom_id res chain seq x y z
N GLY A 1 -10.00 -9.64 2.84
CA GLY A 1 -8.86 -9.35 1.95
C GLY A 1 -7.95 -8.39 2.66
N ILE A 2 -6.71 -8.22 2.20
CA ILE A 2 -5.77 -7.25 2.75
C ILE A 2 -5.71 -6.05 1.80
N VAL A 3 -5.79 -4.85 2.34
CA VAL A 3 -5.70 -3.58 1.60
C VAL A 3 -4.34 -2.95 1.87
N VAL A 4 -3.59 -2.67 0.82
CA VAL A 4 -2.27 -2.03 0.89
C VAL A 4 -2.38 -0.61 0.35
N TRP A 5 -1.95 0.37 1.13
CA TRP A 5 -1.79 1.75 0.68
C TRP A 5 -0.32 2.04 0.40
N VAL A 6 0.00 2.44 -0.83
CA VAL A 6 1.30 3.01 -1.18
C VAL A 6 1.21 4.52 -1.03
N ASP A 7 1.74 5.04 0.08
CA ASP A 7 1.80 6.47 0.38
C ASP A 7 3.06 7.07 -0.26
N ALA A 8 2.89 8.12 -1.04
CA ALA A 8 3.96 8.81 -1.72
C ALA A 8 3.74 10.32 -1.62
N THR A 9 4.82 11.08 -1.48
CA THR A 9 4.71 12.53 -1.34
C THR A 9 4.15 13.16 -2.63
N PRO A 10 3.42 14.30 -2.53
CA PRO A 10 2.92 15.00 -3.71
C PRO A 10 4.03 15.35 -4.71
N ASP A 11 5.21 15.74 -4.22
CA ASP A 11 6.38 16.03 -5.04
C ASP A 11 6.85 14.80 -5.83
N LEU A 12 6.96 13.64 -5.17
CA LEU A 12 7.36 12.39 -5.82
C LEU A 12 6.35 11.95 -6.89
N ILE A 13 5.05 12.09 -6.59
CA ILE A 13 3.99 11.75 -7.55
C ILE A 13 4.07 12.69 -8.76
N MET A 14 4.27 13.99 -8.55
CA MET A 14 4.44 14.94 -9.65
C MET A 14 5.65 14.62 -10.52
N GLU A 15 6.81 14.36 -9.93
CA GLU A 15 8.03 14.01 -10.67
C GLU A 15 7.83 12.77 -11.56
N ARG A 16 7.16 11.73 -11.04
CA ARG A 16 6.84 10.52 -11.79
C ARG A 16 5.85 10.79 -12.94
N LEU A 17 4.85 11.63 -12.70
CA LEU A 17 3.87 12.02 -13.71
C LEU A 17 4.51 12.83 -14.85
N GLU A 18 5.44 13.72 -14.55
CA GLU A 18 6.18 14.49 -15.56
C GLU A 18 7.04 13.57 -16.44
N LYS A 19 7.76 12.62 -15.82
CA LYS A 19 8.58 11.63 -16.53
C LYS A 19 7.77 10.75 -17.49
N SER A 20 6.51 10.46 -17.16
CA SER A 20 5.67 9.52 -17.91
C SER A 20 4.68 10.18 -18.90
N LYS A 21 4.79 11.49 -19.18
CA LYS A 21 3.73 12.28 -19.87
C LYS A 21 2.34 12.08 -19.22
N GLY A 22 2.32 11.84 -17.92
CA GLY A 22 1.15 11.46 -17.16
C GLY A 22 0.19 12.62 -16.94
N THR A 23 0.67 13.86 -16.90
CA THR A 23 -0.15 15.06 -16.74
C THR A 23 -1.06 15.30 -17.96
N GLU A 24 -0.57 15.05 -19.18
CA GLU A 24 -1.33 15.21 -20.43
C GLU A 24 -2.47 14.18 -20.55
N ASN A 25 -2.27 12.96 -20.04
CA ASN A 25 -3.24 11.86 -20.16
C ASN A 25 -4.23 11.77 -19.00
N ARG A 26 -4.19 12.71 -18.04
CA ARG A 26 -5.02 12.69 -16.82
C ARG A 26 -5.92 13.94 -16.80
N PRO A 27 -7.19 13.83 -17.23
CA PRO A 27 -8.11 14.98 -17.29
C PRO A 27 -8.24 15.76 -15.98
N LEU A 28 -8.13 15.10 -14.83
CA LEU A 28 -8.20 15.73 -13.52
C LEU A 28 -6.98 16.62 -13.19
N LEU A 29 -5.84 16.43 -13.87
CA LEU A 29 -4.61 17.20 -13.63
C LEU A 29 -4.36 18.26 -14.71
N GLN A 30 -5.19 18.34 -15.75
CA GLN A 30 -5.15 19.37 -16.79
C GLN A 30 -5.75 20.69 -16.27
N THR A 31 -5.11 21.27 -15.27
CA THR A 31 -5.52 22.51 -14.60
C THR A 31 -4.38 23.53 -14.67
N GLU A 32 -4.66 24.79 -14.34
CA GLU A 32 -3.63 25.85 -14.30
C GLU A 32 -2.51 25.54 -13.28
N ASN A 33 -2.83 24.83 -12.19
CA ASN A 33 -1.86 24.38 -11.19
C ASN A 33 -2.06 22.88 -10.88
N PRO A 34 -1.42 21.99 -11.65
CA PRO A 34 -1.54 20.54 -11.47
C PRO A 34 -1.05 20.05 -10.10
N LYS A 35 -0.02 20.70 -9.53
CA LYS A 35 0.53 20.34 -8.22
C LYS A 35 -0.49 20.60 -7.11
N GLN A 36 -1.07 21.80 -7.07
CA GLN A 36 -2.12 22.12 -6.09
C GLN A 36 -3.32 21.18 -6.23
N THR A 37 -3.74 20.89 -7.47
CA THR A 37 -4.84 19.97 -7.72
C THR A 37 -4.53 18.56 -7.21
N LEU A 38 -3.30 18.08 -7.39
CA LEU A 38 -2.87 16.80 -6.84
C LEU A 38 -2.90 16.80 -5.30
N GLU A 39 -2.37 17.83 -4.66
CA GLU A 39 -2.37 17.97 -3.20
C GLU A 39 -3.81 17.94 -2.64
N ASP A 40 -4.72 18.73 -3.23
CA ASP A 40 -6.13 18.76 -2.85
C ASP A 40 -6.81 17.39 -3.01
N LEU A 41 -6.47 16.65 -4.07
CA LEU A 41 -7.00 15.31 -4.32
C LEU A 41 -6.47 14.29 -3.31
N LEU A 42 -5.20 14.36 -2.96
CA LEU A 42 -4.59 13.49 -1.95
C LEU A 42 -5.20 13.75 -0.58
N GLU A 43 -5.33 15.01 -0.18
CA GLU A 43 -5.90 15.39 1.12
C GLU A 43 -7.33 14.86 1.29
N LYS A 44 -8.18 15.01 0.26
CA LYS A 44 -9.56 14.49 0.26
C LYS A 44 -9.64 12.97 0.39
N ARG A 45 -8.59 12.24 -0.01
CA ARG A 45 -8.57 10.77 -0.04
C ARG A 45 -7.80 10.16 1.12
N LYS A 46 -6.93 10.93 1.78
CA LYS A 46 -6.05 10.47 2.86
C LYS A 46 -6.80 9.75 3.98
N ALA A 47 -7.94 10.29 4.40
CA ALA A 47 -8.79 9.67 5.44
C ALA A 47 -9.35 8.29 5.04
N LYS A 48 -9.53 8.02 3.74
CA LYS A 48 -9.94 6.69 3.25
C LYS A 48 -8.75 5.75 3.09
N TYR A 49 -7.64 6.24 2.54
CA TYR A 49 -6.43 5.44 2.37
C TYR A 49 -5.82 5.01 3.70
N GLY A 50 -5.89 5.86 4.73
CA GLY A 50 -5.44 5.53 6.09
C GLY A 50 -6.26 4.44 6.80
N GLN A 51 -7.29 3.88 6.18
CA GLN A 51 -8.00 2.69 6.67
C GLN A 51 -7.40 1.38 6.16
N ALA A 52 -6.33 1.44 5.35
CA ALA A 52 -5.63 0.27 4.86
C ALA A 52 -4.99 -0.53 6.00
N ASP A 53 -4.91 -1.85 5.81
CA ASP A 53 -4.27 -2.77 6.75
C ASP A 53 -2.76 -2.53 6.83
N VAL A 54 -2.15 -2.26 5.67
CA VAL A 54 -0.70 -2.03 5.52
C VAL A 54 -0.47 -0.74 4.76
N THR A 55 0.45 0.09 5.24
CA THR A 55 0.86 1.35 4.59
C THR A 55 2.36 1.30 4.28
N ILE A 56 2.70 1.56 3.01
CA ILE A 56 4.09 1.63 2.53
C ILE A 56 4.39 3.08 2.20
N CYS A 57 5.32 3.69 2.92
CA CYS A 57 5.79 5.04 2.62
C CYS A 57 6.91 5.00 1.59
N VAL A 58 6.74 5.72 0.49
CA VAL A 58 7.73 5.90 -0.57
C VAL A 58 8.09 7.38 -0.62
N ASP A 59 9.30 7.70 -0.17
CA ASP A 59 9.80 9.08 -0.03
C ASP A 59 10.85 9.47 -1.09
N SER A 60 11.34 8.49 -1.86
CA SER A 60 12.43 8.68 -2.82
C SER A 60 12.01 8.38 -4.26
N ALA A 61 12.46 9.24 -5.18
CA ALA A 61 12.33 9.06 -6.63
C ALA A 61 13.20 7.93 -7.19
N GLU A 62 14.26 7.56 -6.47
CA GLU A 62 15.14 6.45 -6.83
C GLU A 62 14.49 5.09 -6.54
N THR A 63 13.46 5.05 -5.68
CA THR A 63 12.74 3.81 -5.39
C THR A 63 11.96 3.38 -6.63
N ASN A 64 12.40 2.29 -7.23
CA ASN A 64 11.74 1.70 -8.41
C ASN A 64 10.60 0.75 -8.02
N GLU A 65 9.82 0.32 -9.02
CA GLU A 65 8.69 -0.58 -8.86
C GLU A 65 9.02 -1.92 -8.19
N ASN A 66 10.19 -2.50 -8.46
CA ASN A 66 10.60 -3.76 -7.83
C ASN A 66 10.91 -3.55 -6.34
N GLN A 67 11.58 -2.45 -5.99
CA GLN A 67 11.85 -2.12 -4.59
C GLN A 67 10.55 -1.87 -3.81
N VAL A 68 9.57 -1.17 -4.40
CA VAL A 68 8.25 -1.01 -3.77
C VAL A 68 7.55 -2.36 -3.61
N ALA A 69 7.62 -3.25 -4.61
CA ALA A 69 7.04 -4.58 -4.52
C ALA A 69 7.68 -5.42 -3.40
N ASP A 70 9.01 -5.36 -3.25
CA ASP A 70 9.73 -6.04 -2.18
C ASP A 70 9.32 -5.50 -0.80
N MET A 71 9.16 -4.19 -0.65
CA MET A 71 8.63 -3.57 0.57
C MET A 71 7.22 -4.05 0.88
N VAL A 72 6.32 -4.07 -0.12
CA VAL A 72 4.95 -4.58 0.04
C VAL A 72 4.95 -6.03 0.47
N ILE A 73 5.73 -6.90 -0.17
CA ILE A 73 5.81 -8.33 0.16
C ILE A 73 6.28 -8.51 1.61
N ARG A 74 7.31 -7.78 2.02
CA ARG A 74 7.84 -7.84 3.38
C ARG A 74 6.79 -7.43 4.41
N GLU A 75 6.21 -6.26 4.27
CA GLU A 75 5.22 -5.75 5.23
C GLU A 75 3.95 -6.61 5.26
N LEU A 76 3.57 -7.21 4.13
CA LEU A 76 2.48 -8.19 4.10
C LEU A 76 2.81 -9.45 4.89
N HIS A 77 4.04 -9.96 4.80
CA HIS A 77 4.47 -11.11 5.60
C HIS A 77 4.39 -10.80 7.10
N ASP A 78 4.96 -9.67 7.51
CA ASP A 78 4.95 -9.22 8.90
C ASP A 78 3.50 -9.06 9.40
N PHE A 79 2.65 -8.39 8.63
CA PHE A 79 1.23 -8.21 8.96
C PHE A 79 0.47 -9.54 9.11
N ILE A 80 0.69 -10.52 8.23
CA ILE A 80 0.00 -11.81 8.27
C ILE A 80 0.48 -12.66 9.46
N ASP A 81 1.76 -12.57 9.83
CA ASP A 81 2.28 -13.30 10.98
C ASP A 81 1.79 -12.71 12.30
N GLU A 82 1.62 -11.39 12.38
CA GLU A 82 0.98 -10.71 13.52
C GLU A 82 -0.53 -10.91 13.56
N ASN A 83 -1.18 -11.02 12.39
CA ASN A 83 -2.63 -11.18 12.25
C ASN A 83 -2.95 -12.50 11.52
N PRO A 84 -2.63 -13.66 12.14
CA PRO A 84 -2.74 -14.94 11.47
C PRO A 84 -4.19 -15.25 11.12
N PRO A 85 -4.45 -15.85 9.95
CA PRO A 85 -5.81 -16.19 9.55
C PRO A 85 -6.44 -17.21 10.52
N SER A 86 -7.77 -17.20 10.60
CA SER A 86 -8.53 -18.04 11.54
C SER A 86 -8.19 -19.53 11.44
N TRP A 87 -7.88 -20.05 10.25
CA TRP A 87 -7.49 -21.45 10.06
C TRP A 87 -6.12 -21.78 10.71
N LYS A 88 -5.16 -20.84 10.70
CA LYS A 88 -3.83 -21.01 11.31
C LYS A 88 -3.95 -21.00 12.84
N GLN A 89 -4.80 -20.13 13.37
CA GLN A 89 -5.14 -20.08 14.80
C GLN A 89 -5.88 -21.35 15.25
N ALA A 90 -6.87 -21.80 14.48
CA ALA A 90 -7.61 -23.03 14.76
C ALA A 90 -6.71 -24.27 14.76
N LYS A 91 -5.77 -24.35 13.80
CA LYS A 91 -4.78 -25.43 13.75
C LYS A 91 -3.85 -25.41 14.98
N ALA A 92 -3.31 -24.25 15.34
CA ALA A 92 -2.45 -24.12 16.51
C ALA A 92 -3.19 -24.52 17.81
N LYS A 93 -4.46 -24.14 17.93
CA LYS A 93 -5.32 -24.54 19.05
C LYS A 93 -5.55 -26.05 19.09
N ALA A 94 -5.90 -26.68 17.96
CA ALA A 94 -6.09 -28.13 17.87
C ALA A 94 -4.83 -28.92 18.25
N GLN A 95 -3.66 -28.45 17.82
CA GLN A 95 -2.36 -29.02 18.20
C GLN A 95 -2.08 -28.88 19.70
N ALA A 96 -2.36 -27.72 20.29
CA ALA A 96 -2.20 -27.50 21.73
C ALA A 96 -3.15 -28.35 22.58
N GLU A 97 -4.35 -28.63 22.08
CA GLU A 97 -5.35 -29.49 22.73
C GLU A 97 -5.10 -31.00 22.51
N GLY A 98 -4.02 -31.37 21.80
CA GLY A 98 -3.67 -32.76 21.53
C GLY A 98 -4.63 -33.47 20.56
N LEU A 99 -5.44 -32.70 19.84
CA LEU A 99 -6.41 -33.16 18.85
C LEU A 99 -5.82 -33.04 17.44
N ASP A 100 -4.63 -33.60 17.20
CA ASP A 100 -4.07 -33.64 15.84
C ASP A 100 -4.56 -34.90 15.12
N TRP A 101 -5.61 -34.75 14.29
CA TRP A 101 -6.25 -35.85 13.56
C TRP A 101 -5.55 -36.18 12.22
N VAL A 102 -4.22 -36.06 12.14
CA VAL A 102 -3.45 -36.43 10.94
C VAL A 102 -2.19 -37.19 11.33
N GLN A 103 -2.18 -38.50 11.05
CA GLN A 103 -0.98 -39.19 10.58
C GLN A 103 -0.75 -38.83 9.11
#